data_AF-A0A8S3XZP8-F1
#
_entry.id   AF-A0A8S3XZP8-F1
#
_cell.length_a   1.000
_cell.length_b   1.000
_cell.length_c   1.000
_cell.angle_alpha   90.00
_cell.angle_beta   90.00
_cell.angle_gamma   90.00
#
_symmetry.space_group_name_H-M   'P 1'
#
loop_
_entity.id
_entity.type
_entity.pdbx_description
1 polymer ?
#
loop_
_entity_poly.entity_id
_entity_poly.type
_entity_poly.pdbx_seq_one_letter_code
_entity_poly.pdbx_strand_id
1 'polypeptide(L)' 'MRLQTPTLKRDTKESIAAIPKQPMPVDSSGSERHTQGRCGFCPRNRDRKSKTRCTKCKIPICLEHQVKVRQKSSN' A
#
# COMPACT_ATOMS: atom_id res chain seq x y z
N MET A 1 21.30 -5.75 -5.07
CA MET A 1 22.31 -6.64 -5.70
C MET A 1 22.01 -6.81 -7.18
N ARG A 2 22.78 -6.19 -8.10
CA ARG A 2 22.76 -6.45 -9.56
C ARG A 2 24.09 -6.13 -10.30
N LEU A 3 25.18 -5.85 -9.57
CA LEU A 3 26.46 -5.39 -10.15
C LEU A 3 27.48 -6.54 -10.35
N GLN A 4 27.06 -7.70 -10.85
CA GLN A 4 27.98 -8.83 -11.11
C GLN A 4 27.59 -9.59 -12.39
N THR A 5 27.46 -8.89 -13.51
CA THR A 5 27.49 -9.54 -14.84
C THR A 5 28.86 -9.29 -15.48
N PRO A 6 29.78 -10.28 -15.49
CA PRO A 6 31.14 -10.13 -15.98
C PRO A 6 31.25 -10.01 -17.52
N THR A 7 30.14 -10.15 -18.24
CA THR A 7 30.09 -10.18 -19.71
C THR A 7 29.76 -8.83 -20.36
N LEU A 8 29.59 -7.77 -19.57
CA LEU A 8 29.29 -6.45 -20.14
C LEU A 8 30.53 -5.89 -20.84
N LYS A 9 30.41 -5.55 -22.13
CA LYS A 9 31.50 -4.95 -22.91
C LYS A 9 31.97 -3.64 -22.27
N ARG A 10 33.28 -3.41 -22.29
CA ARG A 10 33.96 -2.29 -21.60
C ARG A 10 33.33 -0.93 -21.94
N ASP A 11 33.09 -0.71 -23.22
CA ASP A 11 32.48 0.50 -23.78
C ASP A 11 31.08 0.79 -23.19
N THR A 12 30.27 -0.25 -23.02
CA THR A 12 28.95 -0.15 -22.40
C THR A 12 29.05 0.18 -20.92
N LYS A 13 30.06 -0.36 -20.22
CA LYS A 13 30.28 -0.09 -18.79
C LYS A 13 30.72 1.36 -18.56
N GLU A 14 31.59 1.88 -19.42
CA GLU A 14 32.04 3.27 -19.38
C GLU A 14 30.90 4.24 -19.68
N SER A 15 30.10 3.94 -20.70
CA SER A 15 28.92 4.74 -21.07
C SER A 15 27.88 4.80 -19.94
N ILE A 16 27.63 3.69 -19.24
CA ILE A 16 26.71 3.66 -18.09
C ILE A 16 27.28 4.42 -16.88
N ALA A 17 28.60 4.32 -16.65
CA ALA A 17 29.26 5.01 -15.53
C ALA A 17 29.28 6.52 -15.69
N ALA A 18 29.27 7.02 -16.93
CA ALA A 18 29.25 8.45 -17.25
C ALA A 18 27.87 9.09 -17.04
N ILE A 19 26.80 8.31 -16.87
CA ILE A 19 25.45 8.85 -16.63
C ILE A 19 25.42 9.49 -15.23
N PRO A 20 25.18 10.81 -15.12
CA PRO A 20 25.04 11.46 -13.82
C PRO A 20 23.90 10.81 -13.05
N LYS A 21 24.21 10.25 -11.88
CA LYS A 21 23.19 9.75 -10.95
C LYS A 21 22.51 10.96 -10.33
N GLN A 22 21.57 11.55 -11.06
CA GLN A 22 20.61 12.42 -10.41
C GLN A 22 19.89 11.57 -9.35
N PRO A 23 19.77 12.06 -8.11
CA PRO A 23 18.90 11.42 -7.15
C PRO A 23 17.52 11.38 -7.80
N MET A 24 17.05 10.18 -8.14
CA MET A 24 15.65 9.98 -8.52
C MET A 24 14.83 10.66 -7.41
N PRO A 25 13.88 11.53 -7.72
CA PRO A 25 12.94 11.98 -6.71
C PRO A 25 12.28 10.72 -6.17
N VAL A 26 12.71 10.30 -4.98
CA VAL A 26 11.97 9.37 -4.16
C VAL A 26 10.69 10.13 -3.85
N ASP A 27 9.65 9.84 -4.62
CA ASP A 27 8.30 10.21 -4.26
C ASP A 27 8.03 9.51 -2.93
N SER A 28 8.35 10.21 -1.83
CA SER A 28 7.94 9.85 -0.48
C SER A 28 6.42 9.94 -0.33
N SER A 29 5.69 10.25 -1.41
CA SER A 29 4.32 9.80 -1.62
C SER A 29 4.33 8.27 -1.75
N GLY A 30 4.56 7.58 -0.63
CA GLY A 30 3.79 6.39 -0.35
C GLY A 30 2.33 6.82 -0.41
N SER A 31 1.77 6.83 -1.62
CA SER A 31 0.34 6.89 -1.84
C SER A 31 -0.17 5.77 -0.97
N GLU A 32 -0.73 6.13 0.18
CA GLU A 32 -1.51 5.22 0.99
C GLU A 32 -2.64 4.80 0.07
N ARG A 33 -2.37 3.78 -0.75
CA ARG A 33 -3.35 3.03 -1.49
C ARG A 33 -4.19 2.48 -0.36
N HIS A 34 -5.21 3.24 0.02
CA HIS A 34 -6.26 2.83 0.93
C HIS A 34 -6.93 1.66 0.23
N THR A 35 -6.31 0.49 0.40
CA THR A 35 -6.72 -0.76 -0.21
C THR A 35 -8.10 -1.01 0.35
N GLN A 36 -9.08 -0.92 -0.55
CA GLN A 36 -10.48 -1.14 -0.19
C GLN A 36 -10.59 -2.60 0.27
N GLY A 37 -10.93 -2.80 1.54
CA GLY A 37 -11.03 -4.12 2.15
C GLY A 37 -12.48 -4.53 2.34
N ARG A 38 -12.75 -5.82 2.51
CA ARG A 38 -14.09 -6.32 2.85
C ARG A 38 -14.41 -5.96 4.30
N CYS A 39 -15.66 -5.56 4.55
CA CYS A 39 -16.13 -5.28 5.89
C CYS A 39 -16.07 -6.54 6.76
N GLY A 40 -15.34 -6.48 7.88
CA GLY A 40 -15.20 -7.62 8.80
C GLY A 40 -16.46 -7.97 9.59
N PHE A 41 -17.47 -7.10 9.59
CA PHE A 41 -18.75 -7.31 10.28
C PHE A 41 -19.85 -7.81 9.34
N CYS A 42 -19.66 -7.69 8.03
CA CYS A 42 -20.62 -8.22 7.07
C CYS A 42 -20.44 -9.74 6.94
N PRO A 43 -21.54 -10.50 6.78
CA PRO A 43 -21.43 -11.89 6.36
C PRO A 43 -20.72 -11.95 4.99
N ARG A 44 -19.95 -13.03 4.77
CA ARG A 44 -19.10 -13.20 3.57
C ARG A 44 -19.89 -13.07 2.27
N ASN A 45 -21.16 -13.46 2.27
CA ASN A 45 -22.04 -13.45 1.10
C ASN A 45 -22.40 -12.03 0.62
N ARG A 46 -22.27 -10.99 1.46
CA ARG A 46 -22.62 -9.60 1.10
C ARG A 46 -21.48 -8.83 0.45
N ASP A 47 -20.24 -9.33 0.54
CA ASP A 47 -19.01 -8.76 -0.03
C ASP A 47 -18.83 -7.23 0.05
N ARG A 48 -19.32 -6.58 1.11
CA ARG A 48 -19.29 -5.11 1.18
C ARG A 48 -17.87 -4.61 1.35
N LYS A 49 -17.33 -4.04 0.27
CA LYS A 49 -16.01 -3.41 0.23
C LYS A 49 -16.07 -2.00 0.83
N SER A 50 -15.18 -1.68 1.75
CA SER A 50 -15.06 -0.36 2.37
C SER A 50 -13.62 0.14 2.35
N LYS A 51 -13.48 1.45 2.12
CA LYS A 51 -12.21 2.19 2.28
C LYS A 51 -12.00 2.62 3.73
N THR A 52 -13.09 2.73 4.50
CA THR A 52 -13.09 3.20 5.88
C THR A 52 -12.72 2.05 6.83
N ARG A 53 -11.88 2.35 7.83
CA ARG A 53 -11.49 1.40 8.88
C ARG A 53 -12.05 1.84 10.23
N CYS A 54 -12.38 0.87 11.09
CA CYS A 54 -12.74 1.16 12.47
C CYS A 54 -11.53 1.81 13.19
N THR A 55 -11.73 2.92 13.88
CA THR A 55 -10.64 3.62 14.58
C THR A 55 -10.03 2.78 15.70
N LYS A 56 -10.85 1.96 16.36
CA LYS A 56 -10.46 1.05 17.46
C LYS A 56 -9.85 -0.25 16.92
N CYS A 57 -10.58 -0.96 16.06
CA CYS A 57 -10.20 -2.31 15.62
C CYS A 57 -9.29 -2.32 14.38
N LYS A 58 -9.16 -1.20 13.65
CA LYS A 58 -8.43 -1.06 12.37
C LYS A 58 -8.88 -1.97 11.22
N ILE A 59 -9.98 -2.71 11.39
CA ILE A 59 -10.61 -3.56 10.38
C ILE A 59 -11.45 -2.70 9.41
N PRO A 60 -11.50 -3.00 8.10
CA PRO A 60 -12.41 -2.34 7.17
C PRO A 60 -13.87 -2.48 7.61
N ILE A 61 -14.65 -1.39 7.55
CA ILE A 61 -16.02 -1.34 8.04
C ILE A 61 -16.92 -0.59 7.07
N CYS A 62 -18.05 -1.19 6.68
CA CYS A 62 -19.03 -0.50 5.83
C CYS A 62 -19.82 0.54 6.64
N LEU A 63 -20.44 1.51 5.96
CA LEU A 63 -21.16 2.62 6.60
C LEU A 63 -22.24 2.16 7.60
N GLU A 64 -22.97 1.10 7.26
CA GLU A 64 -24.00 0.50 8.11
C GLU A 64 -23.44 0.01 9.45
N HIS A 65 -22.31 -0.71 9.42
CA HIS A 65 -21.64 -1.20 10.63
C HIS A 65 -20.89 -0.10 11.37
N GLN A 66 -20.43 0.95 10.67
CA GLN A 66 -19.76 2.09 11.29
C GLN A 66 -20.67 2.82 12.28
N VAL A 67 -21.95 3.01 11.93
CA VAL A 67 -22.96 3.60 12.82
C VAL A 67 -23.21 2.72 14.04
N LYS A 68 -23.19 1.39 13.88
CA LYS A 68 -23.44 0.42 14.96
C LYS A 68 -22.28 0.29 15.95
N VAL A 69 -21.04 0.41 15.50
CA VAL A 69 -19.84 0.29 16.36
C VAL A 69 -19.70 1.47 17.33
N ARG A 70 -20.27 2.64 17.03
CA ARG A 70 -20.35 3.77 17.98
C ARG A 70 -21.12 3.43 19.25
N GLN A 71 -21.95 2.37 19.27
CA GLN A 71 -22.81 2.02 20.40
C GLN A 71 -22.36 0.77 21.18
N LYS A 72 -21.31 0.06 20.75
CA LYS A 72 -20.81 -1.15 21.43
C LYS A 72 -19.43 -0.92 22.07
N SER A 73 -19.34 0.10 22.92
CA SER A 73 -18.20 0.29 23.82
C SER A 73 -18.66 0.93 25.13
N SER A 74 -19.59 0.28 25.80
CA SER A 74 -19.74 0.34 27.25
C SER A 74 -19.85 -1.10 27.74
N ASN A 75 -18.72 -1.64 28.17
CA ASN A 75 -18.60 -2.53 29.33
C ASN A 75 -17.14 -2.57 29.74
#